data_AF-A0A1E1WZI1-F1
#
_entry.id   AF-A0A1E1WZI1-F1
#
_cell.length_a   1.000
_cell.length_b   1.000
_cell.length_c   1.000
_cell.angle_alpha   90.00
_cell.angle_beta   90.00
_cell.angle_gamma   90.00
#
_symmetry.space_group_name_H-M   'P 1'
#
loop_
_entity.id
_entity.type
_entity.pdbx_description
1 polymer ?
#
loop_
_entity_poly.entity_id
_entity_poly.type
_entity_poly.pdbx_seq_one_letter_code
_entity_poly.pdbx_strand_id
1 'polypeptide(L)'
;LDIEVLAIALVPKLCSDWGLVYRALVDYDAYTAAGESPEGQATLMLALLLQASRSPAVGSSCYYSASVLLHWDLATGCHKVAVMGSLNKVAADSAGLLDPVSWLPPWWSRPLGARCWMTNDAAVRGQSLSRLQAGPWSIALS
;
A
#
# COMPACT_ATOMS: atom_id res chain seq x y z
N LEU A 1 -11.27 -0.60 -10.15
CA LEU A 1 -10.16 0.37 -10.15
C LEU A 1 -8.87 -0.40 -10.44
N ASP A 2 -8.16 -0.06 -11.52
CA ASP A 2 -6.86 -0.66 -11.83
C ASP A 2 -5.77 0.11 -11.08
N ILE A 3 -5.12 -0.56 -10.13
CA ILE A 3 -4.15 0.05 -9.22
C ILE A 3 -2.82 0.35 -9.93
N GLU A 4 -2.41 -0.49 -10.88
CA GLU A 4 -1.17 -0.29 -11.62
C GLU A 4 -1.27 0.93 -12.53
N VAL A 5 -2.38 1.03 -13.26
CA VAL A 5 -2.66 2.18 -14.14
C VAL A 5 -2.69 3.47 -13.32
N LEU A 6 -3.28 3.43 -12.13
CA LEU A 6 -3.31 4.57 -11.21
C LEU A 6 -1.90 4.95 -10.71
N ALA A 7 -1.11 3.98 -10.29
CA ALA A 7 0.27 4.19 -9.85
C ALA A 7 1.12 4.82 -10.95
N ILE A 8 1.06 4.28 -12.17
CA ILE A 8 1.78 4.79 -13.34
C ILE A 8 1.36 6.22 -13.68
N ALA A 9 0.08 6.56 -13.52
CA ALA A 9 -0.42 7.92 -13.78
C ALA A 9 0.05 8.95 -12.73
N LEU A 10 0.19 8.53 -11.46
CA LEU A 10 0.52 9.43 -10.34
C LEU A 10 2.02 9.70 -10.21
N VAL A 11 2.85 8.69 -10.45
CA VAL A 11 4.29 8.75 -10.18
C VAL A 11 5.04 9.87 -10.91
N PRO A 12 4.78 10.15 -12.21
CA PRO A 12 5.48 11.23 -12.91
C PRO A 12 5.24 12.60 -12.27
N LYS A 13 3.99 12.87 -11.88
CA LYS A 13 3.61 14.12 -11.18
C LYS A 13 4.31 14.20 -9.83
N LEU A 14 4.27 13.12 -9.06
CA LEU A 14 4.90 13.04 -7.75
C LEU A 14 6.42 13.27 -7.82
N CYS A 15 7.11 12.72 -8.83
CA CYS A 15 8.53 12.98 -9.06
C CYS A 15 8.79 14.44 -9.45
N SER A 16 7.96 14.99 -10.35
CA SER A 16 8.07 16.37 -10.83
C SER A 16 7.91 17.39 -9.70
N ASP A 17 6.93 17.17 -8.80
CA ASP A 17 6.67 18.04 -7.64
C ASP A 17 7.88 18.12 -6.69
N TRP A 18 8.79 17.14 -6.75
CA TRP A 18 10.01 17.06 -5.95
C TRP A 18 11.30 17.34 -6.75
N GLY A 19 11.17 17.81 -8.00
CA GLY A 19 12.33 18.10 -8.86
C GLY A 19 13.14 16.85 -9.23
N LEU A 20 12.49 15.69 -9.30
CA LEU A 20 13.11 14.42 -9.69
C LEU A 20 12.64 13.99 -11.09
N VAL A 21 13.53 13.33 -11.81
CA VAL A 21 13.24 12.65 -13.07
C VAL A 21 12.81 11.22 -12.75
N TYR A 22 11.56 10.90 -13.07
CA TYR A 22 11.02 9.54 -12.97
C TYR A 22 11.76 8.58 -13.92
N ARG A 23 12.05 7.35 -13.44
CA ARG A 23 12.68 6.29 -14.23
C ARG A 23 11.79 5.06 -14.37
N ALA A 24 11.33 4.51 -13.24
CA ALA A 24 10.52 3.30 -13.23
C ALA A 24 9.69 3.19 -11.95
N LEU A 25 8.49 2.62 -12.07
CA LEU A 25 7.73 2.08 -10.97
C LEU A 25 8.31 0.68 -10.68
N VAL A 26 8.74 0.46 -9.44
CA VAL A 26 9.41 -0.78 -9.03
C VAL A 26 8.39 -1.73 -8.41
N ASP A 27 7.56 -1.20 -7.50
CA ASP A 27 6.52 -1.96 -6.82
C ASP A 27 5.42 -1.01 -6.33
N TYR A 28 4.24 -1.55 -6.05
CA TYR A 28 3.13 -0.82 -5.46
C TYR A 28 2.29 -1.73 -4.58
N ASP A 29 1.73 -1.17 -3.51
CA ASP A 29 0.78 -1.85 -2.65
C ASP A 29 -0.40 -0.93 -2.36
N ALA A 30 -1.60 -1.48 -2.28
CA ALA A 30 -2.81 -0.70 -2.03
C ALA A 30 -3.66 -1.34 -0.94
N TYR A 31 -4.19 -0.51 -0.06
CA TYR A 31 -5.13 -0.97 0.95
C TYR A 31 -6.26 0.02 1.20
N THR A 32 -7.36 -0.50 1.72
CA THR A 32 -8.51 0.30 2.14
C THR A 32 -8.23 0.94 3.50
N ALA A 33 -7.96 2.24 3.51
CA ALA A 33 -7.72 3.02 4.72
C ALA A 33 -9.02 3.34 5.47
N ALA A 34 -10.13 3.52 4.73
CA ALA A 34 -11.48 3.57 5.28
C ALA A 34 -12.44 2.85 4.33
N GLY A 35 -13.31 2.01 4.89
CA GLY A 35 -14.34 1.30 4.13
C GLY A 35 -15.41 2.22 3.54
N GLU A 36 -16.43 1.63 2.92
CA GLU A 36 -17.54 2.37 2.31
C GLU A 36 -18.23 3.29 3.33
N SER A 37 -18.30 4.58 3.00
CA SER A 37 -19.11 5.57 3.70
C SER A 37 -20.59 5.42 3.31
N PRO A 38 -21.53 5.99 4.09
CA PRO A 38 -22.95 6.01 3.72
C PRO A 38 -23.25 6.60 2.33
N GLU A 39 -22.36 7.44 1.82
CA GLU A 39 -22.42 8.07 0.50
C GLU A 39 -21.80 7.21 -0.62
N GLY A 40 -21.38 5.97 -0.34
CA GLY A 40 -20.80 5.06 -1.33
C GLY A 40 -19.35 5.36 -1.70
N GLN A 41 -18.59 6.00 -0.80
CA GLN A 41 -17.17 6.33 -1.02
C GLN A 41 -16.26 5.48 -0.15
N ALA A 42 -15.18 4.96 -0.72
CA ALA A 42 -14.10 4.30 0.02
C ALA A 42 -12.83 5.13 -0.03
N THR A 43 -12.00 5.04 1.01
CA THR A 43 -10.67 5.66 1.02
C THR A 43 -9.61 4.60 0.85
N LEU A 44 -8.79 4.75 -0.18
CA LEU A 44 -7.66 3.88 -0.48
C LEU A 44 -6.36 4.61 -0.16
N MET A 45 -5.39 3.88 0.37
CA MET A 45 -4.02 4.32 0.46
C MET A 45 -3.15 3.45 -0.44
N LEU A 46 -2.39 4.11 -1.31
CA LEU A 46 -1.47 3.51 -2.26
C LEU A 46 -0.03 3.79 -1.81
N ALA A 47 0.77 2.76 -1.57
CA ALA A 47 2.21 2.84 -1.39
C ALA A 47 2.87 2.59 -2.73
N LEU A 48 3.89 3.39 -3.01
CA LEU A 48 4.64 3.37 -4.24
C LEU A 48 6.11 3.21 -3.92
N LEU A 49 6.77 2.25 -4.57
CA LEU A 49 8.21 2.15 -4.64
C LEU A 49 8.63 2.50 -6.05
N LEU A 50 9.46 3.53 -6.19
CA LEU A 50 9.85 4.03 -7.50
C LEU A 50 11.33 4.35 -7.56
N GLN A 51 11.85 4.35 -8.77
CA GLN A 51 13.19 4.76 -9.09
C GLN A 51 13.16 6.14 -9.75
N ALA A 52 13.94 7.06 -9.20
CA ALA A 52 14.04 8.42 -9.72
C ALA A 52 15.49 8.96 -9.60
N SER A 53 15.79 10.02 -10.34
CA SER A 53 17.11 10.66 -10.34
C SER A 53 16.99 12.18 -10.31
N ARG A 54 17.95 12.86 -9.66
CA ARG A 54 18.06 14.33 -9.73
C ARG A 54 18.62 14.84 -11.06
N SER A 55 19.25 13.96 -11.83
CA SER A 55 19.81 14.27 -13.14
C SER A 55 18.99 13.59 -14.25
N PRO A 56 18.74 14.29 -15.37
CA PRO A 56 18.14 13.69 -16.56
C PRO A 56 19.12 12.76 -17.31
N ALA A 57 20.44 12.90 -17.11
CA ALA A 57 21.43 12.00 -17.68
C ALA A 57 21.30 10.58 -17.12
N VAL A 58 21.80 9.58 -17.86
CA VAL A 58 21.90 8.17 -17.45
C VAL A 58 22.95 8.05 -16.33
N GLY A 59 22.60 8.53 -15.14
CA GLY A 59 23.41 8.49 -13.93
C GLY A 59 22.68 7.77 -12.81
N SER A 60 23.36 7.59 -11.67
CA SER A 60 22.86 6.81 -10.53
C SER A 60 21.45 7.26 -10.11
N SER A 61 20.47 6.39 -10.34
CA SER A 61 19.13 6.51 -9.80
C SER A 61 19.09 6.07 -8.34
N CYS A 62 18.15 6.63 -7.57
CA CYS A 62 17.88 6.21 -6.21
C CYS A 62 16.46 5.66 -6.13
N TYR A 63 16.23 4.80 -5.13
CA TYR A 63 14.90 4.33 -4.79
C TYR A 63 14.23 5.29 -3.82
N TYR A 64 12.94 5.50 -4.03
CA TYR A 64 12.10 6.34 -3.20
C TYR A 64 10.79 5.62 -2.90
N SER A 65 10.27 5.82 -1.70
CA SER A 65 8.92 5.44 -1.34
C SER A 65 8.04 6.67 -1.19
N ALA A 66 6.77 6.51 -1.53
CA ALA A 66 5.73 7.51 -1.34
C ALA A 66 4.41 6.84 -0.99
N SER A 67 3.49 7.60 -0.41
CA SER A 67 2.12 7.16 -0.18
C SER A 67 1.14 8.17 -0.75
N VAL A 68 0.05 7.70 -1.33
CA VAL A 68 -1.02 8.54 -1.90
C VAL A 68 -2.35 8.09 -1.33
N LEU A 69 -3.11 9.03 -0.78
CA LEU A 69 -4.47 8.80 -0.32
C LEU A 69 -5.47 9.19 -1.41
N LEU A 70 -6.43 8.31 -1.67
CA LEU A 70 -7.41 8.43 -2.74
C LEU A 70 -8.82 8.26 -2.16
N HIS A 71 -9.76 9.06 -2.64
CA HIS A 71 -11.18 8.78 -2.45
C HIS A 71 -11.71 8.13 -3.71
N TRP A 72 -12.38 6.98 -3.55
CA TRP A 72 -12.94 6.19 -4.63
C TRP A 72 -14.46 6.14 -4.48
N ASP A 73 -15.16 6.64 -5.49
CA ASP A 73 -16.61 6.54 -5.60
C ASP A 73 -16.96 5.16 -6.17
N LEU A 74 -17.66 4.34 -5.39
CA LEU A 74 -17.94 2.95 -5.72
C LEU A 74 -19.04 2.82 -6.78
N ALA A 75 -19.95 3.79 -6.85
CA ALA A 75 -21.06 3.77 -7.81
C ALA A 75 -20.62 4.13 -9.23
N THR A 76 -19.75 5.14 -9.36
CA THR A 76 -19.26 5.64 -10.65
C THR A 76 -17.93 5.00 -11.06
N GLY A 77 -17.19 4.42 -10.11
CA GLY A 77 -15.83 3.94 -10.32
C GLY A 77 -14.77 5.05 -10.38
N CYS A 78 -15.18 6.33 -10.29
CA CYS A 78 -14.29 7.48 -10.35
C CYS A 78 -13.47 7.61 -9.06
N HIS A 79 -12.23 8.08 -9.19
CA HIS A 79 -11.35 8.32 -8.04
C HIS A 79 -10.78 9.74 -8.08
N LYS A 80 -10.45 10.27 -6.91
CA LYS A 80 -9.74 11.54 -6.76
C LYS A 80 -8.60 11.40 -5.76
N VAL A 81 -7.48 12.04 -6.05
CA VAL A 81 -6.35 12.13 -5.13
C VAL A 81 -6.73 13.09 -4.00
N ALA A 82 -6.76 12.58 -2.77
CA ALA A 82 -7.03 13.37 -1.57
C ALA A 82 -5.74 13.98 -1.02
N VAL A 83 -4.69 13.17 -0.92
CA VAL A 83 -3.38 13.59 -0.39
C VAL A 83 -2.27 12.90 -1.17
N MET A 84 -1.26 13.66 -1.61
CA MET A 84 0.01 13.10 -2.07
C MET A 84 1.05 13.25 -0.95
N GLY A 85 1.62 12.13 -0.53
CA GLY A 85 2.65 12.08 0.49
C GLY A 85 4.02 12.48 -0.06
N SER A 86 4.96 12.69 0.87
CA SER A 86 6.34 13.03 0.55
C SER A 86 7.10 11.85 -0.05
N LEU A 87 8.11 12.17 -0.87
CA LEU A 87 9.09 11.21 -1.35
C LEU A 87 10.19 10.98 -0.32
N ASN A 88 10.30 9.74 0.15
CA ASN A 88 11.32 9.33 1.11
C ASN A 88 12.36 8.45 0.41
N LYS A 89 13.64 8.81 0.50
CA LYS A 89 14.71 8.00 -0.08
C LYS A 89 14.82 6.69 0.69
N VAL A 90 14.77 5.56 -0.01
CA VAL A 90 14.93 4.22 0.59
C VAL A 90 16.40 3.84 0.57
N ALA A 91 16.93 3.37 1.70
CA ALA A 91 18.27 2.83 1.77
C ALA A 91 18.28 1.43 1.13
N ALA A 92 19.17 1.20 0.16
CA ALA A 92 19.49 -0.15 -0.26
C ALA A 92 20.36 -0.81 0.83
N ASP A 93 20.25 -2.13 0.96
CA ASP A 93 21.12 -2.89 1.86
C ASP A 93 22.59 -2.84 1.38
N SER A 94 23.49 -3.43 2.17
CA SER A 94 24.92 -3.52 1.85
C SER A 94 25.24 -4.33 0.58
N ALA A 95 24.28 -5.10 0.04
CA ALA A 95 24.36 -5.79 -1.24
C ALA A 95 23.72 -4.99 -2.39
N GLY A 96 23.18 -3.80 -2.12
CA GLY A 96 22.48 -2.97 -3.09
C GLY A 96 21.06 -3.44 -3.41
N LEU A 97 20.54 -4.43 -2.67
CA LEU A 97 19.19 -4.95 -2.80
C LEU A 97 18.25 -4.21 -1.83
N LEU A 98 17.01 -3.99 -2.26
CA LEU A 98 15.98 -3.48 -1.37
C LEU A 98 15.39 -4.66 -0.60
N ASP A 99 15.34 -4.57 0.72
CA ASP A 99 14.49 -5.48 1.49
C ASP A 99 13.03 -5.25 1.03
N PRO A 100 12.34 -6.30 0.54
CA PRO A 100 11.05 -6.21 -0.12
C PRO A 100 9.94 -5.55 0.71
N VAL A 101 10.10 -5.42 2.03
CA VAL A 101 9.08 -4.81 2.92
C VAL A 101 9.58 -3.52 3.59
N SER A 102 10.89 -3.29 3.63
CA SER A 102 11.52 -2.16 4.33
C SER A 102 11.11 -0.76 3.85
N TRP A 103 10.61 -0.66 2.62
CA TRP A 103 10.23 0.60 1.99
C TRP A 103 8.82 1.07 2.37
N LEU A 104 8.01 0.16 2.91
CA LEU A 104 6.69 0.47 3.41
C LEU A 104 6.82 1.29 4.71
N PRO A 105 5.99 2.33 4.91
CA PRO A 105 6.02 3.12 6.14
C PRO A 105 5.90 2.23 7.39
N PRO A 106 6.48 2.58 8.54
CA PRO A 106 6.39 1.76 9.76
C PRO A 106 4.94 1.56 10.25
N TRP A 107 4.06 2.52 9.95
CA TRP A 107 2.63 2.45 10.23
C TRP A 107 1.85 1.69 9.14
N TRP A 108 2.51 1.29 8.04
CA TRP A 108 2.02 0.35 7.02
C TRP A 108 2.05 -1.07 7.58
N SER A 109 1.43 -1.24 8.74
CA SER A 109 0.81 -2.52 9.02
C SER A 109 -0.27 -2.68 7.97
N ARG A 110 -0.26 -3.77 7.18
CA ARG A 110 -1.52 -4.28 6.64
C ARG A 110 -2.50 -4.20 7.81
N PRO A 111 -3.63 -3.49 7.71
CA PRO A 111 -4.66 -3.67 8.70
C PRO A 111 -4.86 -5.19 8.72
N LEU A 112 -4.50 -5.84 9.84
CA LEU A 112 -5.18 -7.07 10.20
C LEU A 112 -6.64 -6.62 10.20
N GLY A 113 -7.34 -6.99 9.13
CA GLY A 113 -8.38 -6.19 8.50
C GLY A 113 -9.34 -5.52 9.48
N ALA A 114 -9.86 -4.35 9.09
CA ALA A 114 -11.14 -3.89 9.59
C ALA A 114 -12.05 -5.12 9.76
N ARG A 115 -12.43 -5.39 11.02
CA ARG A 115 -12.94 -6.68 11.51
C ARG A 115 -13.99 -7.28 10.55
N CYS A 116 -13.63 -8.38 9.87
CA CYS A 116 -14.50 -9.57 9.73
C CYS A 116 -13.78 -10.73 9.02
N TRP A 117 -12.87 -11.44 9.70
CA TRP A 117 -12.38 -12.73 9.21
C TRP A 117 -12.60 -13.80 10.29
N MET A 118 -13.60 -14.66 10.06
CA MET A 118 -13.69 -15.96 10.72
C MET A 118 -13.66 -17.03 9.61
N THR A 119 -12.57 -17.80 9.55
CA THR A 119 -12.53 -19.06 8.80
C THR A 119 -11.99 -20.17 9.70
N ASN A 120 -12.67 -21.33 9.68
CA ASN A 120 -12.23 -22.57 10.31
C ASN A 120 -12.09 -23.65 9.23
N ASP A 121 -11.35 -23.35 8.16
CA ASP A 121 -11.03 -24.35 7.15
C ASP A 121 -9.87 -25.23 7.65
N ALA A 122 -10.22 -26.42 8.15
CA ALA A 122 -9.26 -27.41 8.64
C ALA A 122 -8.33 -27.93 7.53
N ALA A 123 -8.75 -27.88 6.25
CA ALA A 123 -7.94 -28.36 5.14
C ALA A 123 -6.74 -27.42 4.86
N VAL A 124 -6.90 -26.12 5.11
CA VAL A 124 -5.83 -25.12 4.94
C VAL A 124 -4.92 -25.06 6.17
N ARG A 125 -5.44 -25.35 7.37
CA ARG A 125 -4.73 -25.21 8.66
C ARG A 125 -4.10 -26.50 9.18
N GLY A 126 -4.41 -27.64 8.58
CA GLY A 126 -3.98 -28.97 9.03
C GLY A 126 -4.68 -29.46 10.31
N GLN A 127 -5.45 -28.61 11.00
CA GLN A 127 -6.24 -28.94 12.17
C GLN A 127 -7.35 -27.89 12.41
N SER A 128 -8.48 -28.33 12.97
CA SER A 128 -9.60 -27.46 13.37
C SER A 128 -9.18 -26.47 14.47
N LEU A 129 -9.88 -25.33 14.56
CA LEU A 129 -9.76 -24.42 15.70
C LEU A 129 -10.22 -25.10 17.00
N SER A 130 -9.44 -24.95 18.06
CA SER A 130 -9.77 -25.39 19.43
C SER A 130 -10.23 -24.25 20.34
N ARG A 131 -10.20 -23.00 19.85
CA ARG A 131 -10.57 -21.80 20.61
C ARG A 131 -11.01 -20.67 19.69
N LEU A 132 -12.03 -19.93 20.11
CA LEU A 132 -12.42 -18.65 19.52
C LEU A 132 -12.18 -17.55 20.55
N GLN A 133 -11.62 -16.41 20.11
CA GLN A 133 -11.36 -15.26 20.97
C GLN A 133 -11.90 -13.99 20.32
N ALA A 134 -12.62 -13.18 21.10
CA ALA A 134 -13.13 -11.88 20.70
C ALA A 134 -12.81 -10.84 21.79
N GLY A 135 -11.70 -10.12 21.62
CA GLY A 135 -11.19 -9.22 22.66
C GLY A 135 -10.85 -9.99 23.95
N PRO A 136 -11.39 -9.58 25.13
CA PRO A 136 -11.11 -10.27 26.40
C PRO A 136 -11.87 -11.59 26.55
N TRP A 137 -12.81 -11.91 25.66
CA TRP A 137 -13.64 -13.11 25.73
C TRP A 137 -13.00 -14.26 24.96
N SER A 138 -12.95 -15.45 25.56
CA SER A 138 -12.43 -16.66 24.94
C SER A 138 -13.34 -17.85 25.22
N ILE A 139 -13.63 -18.65 24.21
CA ILE A 139 -14.40 -19.90 24.31
C ILE A 139 -13.56 -21.04 23.75
N ALA A 140 -13.39 -22.12 24.51
CA ALA A 140 -12.81 -23.36 24.02
C ALA A 140 -13.84 -24.09 23.15
N LEU A 141 -13.40 -24.56 21.98
CA LEU A 141 -14.20 -25.39 21.09
C LEU A 141 -13.91 -26.86 21.44
N SER A 142 -14.97 -27.61 21.75
CA SER A 142 -14.95 -29.04 22.09
C SER A 142 -14.81 -29.93 20.88
#